data_AF-A0ABD3MDC3-F1
#
_entry.id   AF-A0ABD3MDC3-F1
#
_cell.length_a   1.000
_cell.length_b   1.000
_cell.length_c   1.000
_cell.angle_alpha   90.00
_cell.angle_beta   90.00
_cell.angle_gamma   90.00
#
_symmetry.space_group_name_H-M   'P 1'
#
loop_
_entity.id
_entity.type
_entity.pdbx_description
1 polymer ?
#
loop_
_entity_poly.entity_id
_entity_poly.type
_entity_poly.pdbx_seq_one_letter_code
_entity_poly.pdbx_strand_id
1 'polypeptide(L)'
;MTSDAQHPLHRRRRHQRRRNLLAIADTSTTPATSNNSPHEPTITPYTINQSICPSTHATILEPLVTKHIHALPQYWKNKPTAIHNEEAFEYALEFVIRFGQQLPKESSLHSSSMRGRTKVILDSGCGTGKSSHILGERYPDCVVVGIDQSLARLNRNNAYRYETNGKNSNVLLLRADVTDFWKLCLASTQWHHHAVIVQHYLLYPNPYPKKSRLMNRFYAHPAFPLMMLTLTMDSNDDSGGGGGIGYGDVVSNNKLDIGNEKLVVRSNWKGYLDEFRVASDVWLQSGGNFHDWQAFISNNKDGSESYCWDNEWYPNSKPSPWEIVGPNQLDGDIISPMTNFESKFLQVGEAVYELSIVKRS
;
A
#
# COMPACT_ATOMS: atom_id res chain seq x y z
N MET A 1 31.32 -46.32 -25.17
CA MET A 1 31.64 -47.20 -24.03
C MET A 1 32.00 -46.29 -22.86
N THR A 2 31.00 -46.01 -22.01
CA THR A 2 30.85 -46.50 -20.61
C THR A 2 31.76 -45.70 -19.67
N SER A 3 31.17 -44.78 -18.88
CA SER A 3 30.86 -44.91 -17.44
C SER A 3 32.16 -44.79 -16.61
N ASP A 4 32.25 -44.09 -15.48
CA ASP A 4 31.32 -43.98 -14.36
C ASP A 4 31.59 -42.72 -13.52
N ALA A 5 30.58 -42.39 -12.74
CA ALA A 5 30.59 -41.44 -11.64
C ALA A 5 31.50 -41.88 -10.47
N GLN A 6 31.93 -40.92 -9.65
CA GLN A 6 31.88 -41.02 -8.18
C GLN A 6 32.18 -39.66 -7.48
N HIS A 7 31.18 -39.18 -6.75
CA HIS A 7 31.24 -38.29 -5.55
C HIS A 7 31.81 -39.13 -4.36
N PRO A 8 32.16 -38.65 -3.12
CA PRO A 8 31.74 -37.39 -2.45
C PRO A 8 32.67 -36.75 -1.34
N LEU A 9 32.23 -35.59 -0.80
CA LEU A 9 32.37 -35.05 0.58
C LEU A 9 33.78 -34.71 1.17
N HIS A 10 34.02 -33.43 1.53
CA HIS A 10 33.68 -32.80 2.82
C HIS A 10 34.63 -31.63 3.22
N ARG A 11 34.02 -30.58 3.81
CA ARG A 11 34.53 -29.74 4.94
C ARG A 11 35.81 -28.92 4.72
N ARG A 12 35.64 -27.59 4.68
CA ARG A 12 36.05 -26.66 5.76
C ARG A 12 35.82 -25.20 5.36
N ARG A 13 34.97 -24.51 6.13
CA ARG A 13 35.06 -23.10 6.61
C ARG A 13 33.66 -22.51 6.86
N ARG A 14 33.03 -22.98 7.93
CA ARG A 14 31.91 -22.33 8.62
C ARG A 14 32.22 -22.33 10.12
N HIS A 15 33.09 -21.43 10.55
CA HIS A 15 33.33 -21.14 11.97
C HIS A 15 33.85 -19.71 12.12
N GLN A 16 32.94 -18.74 12.23
CA GLN A 16 33.02 -17.68 13.25
C GLN A 16 31.75 -16.84 13.19
N ARG A 17 31.30 -16.39 14.36
CA ARG A 17 30.07 -15.62 14.68
C ARG A 17 28.82 -16.43 15.04
N ARG A 18 28.99 -17.27 16.06
CA ARG A 18 27.99 -17.49 17.12
C ARG A 18 28.62 -16.99 18.43
N ARG A 19 28.08 -15.93 19.02
CA ARG A 19 28.08 -15.59 20.46
C ARG A 19 27.51 -14.19 20.63
N ASN A 20 26.25 -14.13 21.06
CA ASN A 20 25.67 -13.22 22.06
C ASN A 20 24.13 -13.35 21.98
N LEU A 21 23.67 -14.52 22.45
CA LEU A 21 22.32 -14.69 22.98
C LEU A 21 22.53 -14.64 24.49
N LEU A 22 22.07 -13.56 25.13
CA LEU A 22 21.89 -13.52 26.58
C LEU A 22 20.39 -13.47 26.85
N ALA A 23 19.98 -14.41 27.69
CA ALA A 23 18.62 -14.67 28.11
C ALA A 23 18.08 -13.49 28.93
N ILE A 24 16.80 -13.17 28.71
CA ILE A 24 16.01 -12.36 29.62
C ILE A 24 15.41 -13.34 30.63
N ALA A 25 15.85 -13.26 31.87
CA ALA A 25 15.27 -13.99 32.99
C ALA A 25 14.34 -13.07 33.78
N ASP A 26 13.17 -13.57 34.11
CA ASP A 26 12.23 -13.00 35.08
C ASP A 26 12.90 -12.81 36.44
N THR A 27 12.75 -11.63 37.03
CA THR A 27 12.79 -11.45 38.49
C THR A 27 11.80 -10.37 38.90
N SER A 28 10.98 -10.73 39.87
CA SER A 28 9.95 -9.92 40.51
C SER A 28 10.52 -9.05 41.64
N THR A 29 9.92 -7.86 41.78
CA THR A 29 9.64 -7.09 43.02
C THR A 29 10.79 -6.66 43.96
N THR A 30 11.04 -5.34 44.03
CA THR A 30 11.10 -4.52 45.29
C THR A 30 11.14 -3.00 44.96
N PRO A 31 10.74 -2.09 45.88
CA PRO A 31 9.98 -0.88 45.53
C PRO A 31 10.78 0.42 45.35
N ALA A 32 10.05 1.38 44.78
CA ALA A 32 10.37 2.74 44.36
C ALA A 32 11.30 3.59 45.26
N THR A 33 12.20 4.31 44.59
CA THR A 33 12.66 5.65 45.00
C THR A 33 12.39 6.62 43.86
N SER A 34 11.52 7.61 44.13
CA SER A 34 11.10 8.64 43.20
C SER A 34 12.20 9.67 42.96
N ASN A 35 12.84 9.61 41.79
CA ASN A 35 13.62 10.73 41.25
C ASN A 35 12.78 11.45 40.19
N ASN A 36 12.19 12.57 40.57
CA ASN A 36 11.56 13.51 39.65
C ASN A 36 12.65 14.31 38.90
N SER A 37 13.19 13.74 37.83
CA SER A 37 13.67 14.52 36.69
C SER A 37 12.54 14.55 35.65
N PRO A 38 12.34 15.64 34.89
CA PRO A 38 11.48 15.57 33.72
C PRO A 38 12.12 14.56 32.77
N HIS A 39 11.53 13.36 32.70
CA HIS A 39 12.00 12.34 31.77
C HIS A 39 11.97 12.94 30.38
N GLU A 40 13.14 13.07 29.73
CA GLU A 40 13.19 13.30 28.30
C GLU A 40 12.27 12.25 27.65
N PRO A 41 11.37 12.67 26.73
CA PRO A 41 10.44 11.73 26.11
C PRO A 41 11.25 10.58 25.50
N THR A 42 10.88 9.36 25.85
CA THR A 42 11.63 8.17 25.43
C THR A 42 11.40 8.00 23.93
N ILE A 43 12.42 8.24 23.12
CA ILE A 43 12.33 8.11 21.66
C ILE A 43 12.60 6.65 21.28
N THR A 44 11.76 6.07 20.43
CA THR A 44 11.98 4.74 19.86
C THR A 44 13.21 4.75 18.91
N PRO A 45 13.89 3.61 18.72
CA PRO A 45 14.98 3.53 17.74
C PRO A 45 14.50 3.66 16.27
N TYR A 46 13.20 3.80 16.03
CA TYR A 46 12.60 3.91 14.70
C TYR A 46 12.23 5.35 14.33
N THR A 47 12.39 6.29 15.26
CA THR A 47 12.03 7.70 15.04
C THR A 47 12.90 8.30 13.96
N ILE A 48 12.25 8.95 12.99
CA ILE A 48 12.91 9.72 11.95
C ILE A 48 12.36 11.14 12.01
N ASN A 49 13.29 12.07 12.14
CA ASN A 49 13.03 13.50 12.14
C ASN A 49 13.94 14.17 11.10
N GLN A 50 13.84 15.50 10.98
CA GLN A 50 14.64 16.24 10.00
C GLN A 50 16.16 16.13 10.22
N SER A 51 16.65 15.85 11.44
CA SER A 51 18.09 15.67 11.66
C SER A 51 18.60 14.32 11.15
N ILE A 52 17.77 13.27 11.21
CA ILE A 52 18.10 11.93 10.70
C ILE A 52 17.90 11.86 9.18
N CYS A 53 16.81 12.45 8.69
CA CYS A 53 16.51 12.52 7.27
C CYS A 53 16.02 13.93 6.91
N PRO A 54 16.93 14.81 6.45
CA PRO A 54 16.55 16.12 5.96
C PRO A 54 15.56 15.99 4.80
N SER A 55 14.57 16.88 4.77
CA SER A 55 13.56 16.88 3.73
C SER A 55 14.17 17.06 2.34
N THR A 56 13.64 16.34 1.37
CA THR A 56 13.90 16.56 -0.05
C THR A 56 13.16 17.82 -0.48
N HIS A 57 13.87 18.82 -1.00
CA HIS A 57 13.24 20.04 -1.49
C HIS A 57 12.31 19.73 -2.69
N ALA A 58 11.20 20.47 -2.79
CA ALA A 58 10.25 20.36 -3.89
C ALA A 58 10.92 20.53 -5.26
N THR A 59 11.93 21.41 -5.36
CA THR A 59 12.74 21.63 -6.58
C THR A 59 13.49 20.39 -7.08
N ILE A 60 13.70 19.38 -6.23
CA ILE A 60 14.27 18.08 -6.60
C ILE A 60 13.15 17.07 -6.84
N LEU A 61 12.12 17.08 -5.99
CA LEU A 61 11.08 16.07 -6.00
C LEU A 61 10.11 16.24 -7.18
N GLU A 62 9.70 17.46 -7.52
CA GLU A 62 8.76 17.72 -8.60
C GLU A 62 9.29 17.23 -9.96
N PRO A 63 10.51 17.61 -10.41
CA PRO A 63 11.03 17.11 -11.69
C PRO A 63 11.23 15.60 -11.70
N LEU A 64 11.55 15.00 -10.54
CA LEU A 64 11.70 13.56 -10.41
C LEU A 64 10.37 12.82 -10.60
N VAL A 65 9.30 13.30 -9.95
CA VAL A 65 7.97 12.70 -10.07
C VAL A 65 7.43 12.90 -11.48
N THR A 66 7.55 14.09 -12.08
CA THR A 66 7.18 14.34 -13.48
C THR A 66 7.92 13.40 -14.43
N LYS A 67 9.23 13.20 -14.24
CA LYS A 67 10.00 12.22 -15.00
C LYS A 67 9.44 10.80 -14.85
N HIS A 68 9.01 10.40 -13.66
CA HIS A 68 8.42 9.07 -13.44
C HIS A 68 7.07 8.90 -14.14
N ILE A 69 6.26 9.96 -14.21
CA ILE A 69 5.02 9.95 -14.99
C ILE A 69 5.35 9.69 -16.47
N HIS A 70 6.23 10.49 -17.06
CA HIS A 70 6.56 10.39 -18.48
C HIS A 70 7.28 9.07 -18.84
N ALA A 71 8.13 8.58 -17.95
CA ALA A 71 8.87 7.32 -18.15
C ALA A 71 8.07 6.08 -17.74
N LEU A 72 6.79 6.19 -17.41
CA LEU A 72 5.95 5.05 -17.03
C LEU A 72 5.92 3.92 -18.08
N PRO A 73 5.82 4.19 -19.40
CA PRO A 73 5.92 3.15 -20.45
C PRO A 73 7.21 2.34 -20.34
N GLN A 74 8.32 3.02 -20.14
CA GLN A 74 9.63 2.38 -20.07
C GLN A 74 9.79 1.58 -18.78
N TYR A 75 9.26 2.08 -17.66
CA TYR A 75 9.18 1.30 -16.42
C TYR A 75 8.28 0.07 -16.60
N TRP A 76 7.12 0.23 -17.22
CA TRP A 76 6.16 -0.85 -17.49
C TRP A 76 6.79 -1.95 -18.35
N LYS A 77 7.46 -1.60 -19.45
CA LYS A 77 8.14 -2.55 -20.33
C LYS A 77 9.33 -3.24 -19.66
N ASN A 78 10.20 -2.47 -19.00
CA ASN A 78 11.48 -3.00 -18.50
C ASN A 78 11.38 -3.68 -17.13
N LYS A 79 10.24 -3.60 -16.45
CA LYS A 79 9.98 -4.34 -15.23
C LYS A 79 9.06 -5.54 -15.51
N PRO A 80 9.58 -6.69 -15.93
CA PRO A 80 8.79 -7.90 -16.00
C PRO A 80 8.30 -8.28 -14.60
N THR A 81 7.08 -8.76 -14.52
CA THR A 81 6.49 -9.32 -13.31
C THR A 81 7.14 -10.66 -13.00
N ALA A 82 7.44 -10.93 -11.74
CA ALA A 82 7.97 -12.23 -11.36
C ALA A 82 6.84 -13.27 -11.36
N ILE A 83 7.12 -14.50 -11.83
CA ILE A 83 6.12 -15.60 -11.92
C ILE A 83 5.38 -15.81 -10.60
N HIS A 84 6.10 -15.84 -9.47
CA HIS A 84 5.47 -16.02 -8.16
C HIS A 84 4.56 -14.85 -7.73
N ASN A 85 4.78 -13.64 -8.27
CA ASN A 85 3.89 -12.49 -8.04
C ASN A 85 2.63 -12.60 -8.91
N GLU A 86 2.75 -13.13 -10.14
CA GLU A 86 1.60 -13.45 -11.00
C GLU A 86 0.72 -14.53 -10.37
N GLU A 87 1.32 -15.64 -9.90
CA GLU A 87 0.60 -16.69 -9.18
C GLU A 87 -0.10 -16.16 -7.91
N ALA A 88 0.57 -15.30 -7.15
CA ALA A 88 -0.02 -14.67 -5.97
C ALA A 88 -1.18 -13.73 -6.33
N PHE A 89 -1.09 -13.04 -7.46
CA PHE A 89 -2.16 -12.17 -7.96
C PHE A 89 -3.37 -12.97 -8.44
N GLU A 90 -3.17 -14.05 -9.20
CA GLU A 90 -4.26 -14.93 -9.64
C GLU A 90 -4.99 -15.55 -8.43
N TYR A 91 -4.25 -15.98 -7.41
CA TYR A 91 -4.84 -16.45 -6.17
C TYR A 91 -5.67 -15.37 -5.46
N ALA A 92 -5.22 -14.11 -5.50
CA ALA A 92 -5.98 -12.97 -4.99
C ALA A 92 -7.28 -12.75 -5.75
N LEU A 93 -7.21 -12.79 -7.08
CA LEU A 93 -8.36 -12.62 -7.96
C LEU A 93 -9.41 -13.72 -7.72
N GLU A 94 -8.99 -14.98 -7.64
CA GLU A 94 -9.89 -16.10 -7.30
C GLU A 94 -10.58 -15.90 -5.95
N PHE A 95 -9.83 -15.43 -4.94
CA PHE A 95 -10.38 -15.14 -3.61
C PHE A 95 -11.43 -14.02 -3.68
N VAL A 96 -11.13 -12.94 -4.41
CA VAL A 96 -12.05 -11.80 -4.61
C VAL A 96 -13.33 -12.22 -5.32
N ILE A 97 -13.23 -13.03 -6.38
CA ILE A 97 -14.38 -13.58 -7.12
C ILE A 97 -15.22 -14.46 -6.21
N ARG A 98 -14.59 -15.41 -5.50
CA ARG A 98 -15.28 -16.34 -4.60
C ARG A 98 -16.01 -15.62 -3.48
N PHE A 99 -15.38 -14.63 -2.86
CA PHE A 99 -15.99 -13.84 -1.80
C PHE A 99 -17.20 -13.06 -2.32
N GLY A 100 -17.09 -12.41 -3.48
CA GLY A 100 -18.19 -11.68 -4.10
C GLY A 100 -19.42 -12.53 -4.37
N GLN A 101 -19.22 -13.79 -4.80
CA GLN A 101 -20.31 -14.75 -5.04
C GLN A 101 -21.04 -15.18 -3.76
N GLN A 102 -20.40 -15.06 -2.59
CA GLN A 102 -20.98 -15.44 -1.31
C GLN A 102 -21.77 -14.30 -0.65
N LEU A 103 -21.57 -13.04 -1.09
CA LEU A 103 -22.29 -11.90 -0.52
C LEU A 103 -23.80 -11.95 -0.87
N PRO A 104 -24.70 -11.59 0.07
CA PRO A 104 -26.13 -11.54 -0.20
C PRO A 104 -26.48 -10.58 -1.35
N LYS A 105 -27.41 -10.98 -2.22
CA LYS A 105 -27.80 -10.15 -3.38
C LYS A 105 -28.36 -8.77 -3.00
N GLU A 106 -28.88 -8.60 -1.78
CA GLU A 106 -29.46 -7.33 -1.29
C GLU A 106 -28.42 -6.31 -0.78
N SER A 107 -27.18 -6.73 -0.46
CA SER A 107 -26.11 -5.79 -0.08
C SER A 107 -25.53 -5.02 -1.29
N SER A 108 -26.03 -5.30 -2.49
CA SER A 108 -25.64 -4.67 -3.76
C SER A 108 -26.45 -3.41 -4.11
N LEU A 109 -27.22 -2.85 -3.15
CA LEU A 109 -28.21 -1.80 -3.41
C LEU A 109 -27.64 -0.38 -3.62
N HIS A 110 -26.36 -0.19 -3.99
CA HIS A 110 -25.80 1.15 -4.25
C HIS A 110 -25.13 1.20 -5.65
N SER A 111 -25.72 2.04 -6.51
CA SER A 111 -25.31 2.38 -7.89
C SER A 111 -25.31 1.25 -8.93
N SER A 112 -25.95 1.49 -10.07
CA SER A 112 -25.95 0.64 -11.26
C SER A 112 -24.54 0.34 -11.81
N SER A 113 -23.52 1.13 -11.47
CA SER A 113 -22.13 0.95 -11.94
C SER A 113 -21.27 -0.04 -11.13
N MET A 114 -21.75 -0.53 -9.98
CA MET A 114 -21.04 -1.49 -9.12
C MET A 114 -21.69 -2.89 -9.08
N ARG A 115 -22.77 -3.12 -9.83
CA ARG A 115 -23.45 -4.43 -9.84
C ARG A 115 -22.49 -5.54 -10.27
N GLY A 116 -22.13 -6.42 -9.32
CA GLY A 116 -21.38 -7.65 -9.57
C GLY A 116 -19.88 -7.59 -9.28
N ARG A 117 -19.32 -6.46 -8.83
CA ARG A 117 -17.91 -6.34 -8.43
C ARG A 117 -17.73 -6.39 -6.92
N THR A 118 -16.73 -7.11 -6.47
CA THR A 118 -16.34 -7.21 -5.05
C THR A 118 -15.54 -5.99 -4.64
N LYS A 119 -15.93 -5.36 -3.52
CA LYS A 119 -15.16 -4.27 -2.92
C LYS A 119 -13.85 -4.81 -2.34
N VAL A 120 -12.74 -4.17 -2.70
CA VAL A 120 -11.40 -4.53 -2.27
C VAL A 120 -10.76 -3.38 -1.53
N ILE A 121 -10.17 -3.67 -0.38
CA ILE A 121 -9.25 -2.81 0.36
C ILE A 121 -7.84 -3.37 0.17
N LEU A 122 -6.92 -2.54 -0.34
CA LEU A 122 -5.51 -2.91 -0.42
C LEU A 122 -4.77 -2.45 0.84
N ASP A 123 -3.97 -3.32 1.44
CA ASP A 123 -3.05 -2.99 2.54
C ASP A 123 -1.61 -3.29 2.07
N SER A 124 -0.95 -2.26 1.54
CA SER A 124 0.34 -2.37 0.87
C SER A 124 1.50 -2.29 1.86
N GLY A 125 2.30 -3.35 1.92
CA GLY A 125 3.38 -3.47 2.90
C GLY A 125 2.84 -3.83 4.29
N CYS A 126 1.82 -4.69 4.36
CA CYS A 126 1.06 -4.99 5.58
C CYS A 126 1.90 -5.61 6.72
N GLY A 127 3.16 -6.00 6.46
CA GLY A 127 4.08 -6.54 7.45
C GLY A 127 3.57 -7.86 8.03
N THR A 128 3.09 -7.83 9.26
CA THR A 128 2.56 -9.01 9.96
C THR A 128 1.07 -9.21 9.73
N GLY A 129 0.41 -8.37 8.92
CA GLY A 129 -1.02 -8.45 8.62
C GLY A 129 -1.95 -7.93 9.72
N LYS A 130 -1.43 -7.33 10.80
CA LYS A 130 -2.24 -6.82 11.92
C LYS A 130 -3.30 -5.82 11.42
N SER A 131 -2.88 -4.87 10.58
CA SER A 131 -3.75 -3.88 9.95
C SER A 131 -4.78 -4.55 9.05
N SER A 132 -4.39 -5.52 8.24
CA SER A 132 -5.30 -6.23 7.32
C SER A 132 -6.42 -6.95 8.08
N HIS A 133 -6.12 -7.55 9.24
CA HIS A 133 -7.15 -8.18 10.07
C HIS A 133 -8.08 -7.16 10.73
N ILE A 134 -7.55 -6.06 11.27
CA ILE A 134 -8.36 -4.97 11.83
C ILE A 134 -9.30 -4.39 10.75
N LEU A 135 -8.79 -4.22 9.53
CA LEU A 135 -9.58 -3.77 8.38
C LEU A 135 -10.65 -4.79 8.01
N GLY A 136 -10.35 -6.09 8.04
CA GLY A 136 -11.32 -7.14 7.75
C GLY A 136 -12.48 -7.19 8.74
N GLU A 137 -12.20 -7.00 10.04
CA GLU A 137 -13.22 -6.89 11.08
C GLU A 137 -14.06 -5.62 10.94
N ARG A 138 -13.42 -4.51 10.57
CA ARG A 138 -14.07 -3.21 10.39
C ARG A 138 -14.96 -3.19 9.15
N TYR A 139 -14.58 -3.90 8.09
CA TYR A 139 -15.23 -3.88 6.79
C TYR A 139 -15.60 -5.29 6.31
N PRO A 140 -16.58 -5.94 6.96
CA PRO A 140 -16.94 -7.33 6.66
C PRO A 140 -17.54 -7.53 5.26
N ASP A 141 -17.97 -6.46 4.58
CA ASP A 141 -18.48 -6.49 3.19
C ASP A 141 -17.38 -6.29 2.14
N CYS A 142 -16.14 -6.06 2.56
CA CYS A 142 -15.00 -5.85 1.68
C CYS A 142 -14.00 -7.01 1.82
N VAL A 143 -13.35 -7.37 0.71
CA VAL A 143 -12.14 -8.18 0.75
C VAL A 143 -10.96 -7.30 1.11
N VAL A 144 -10.16 -7.72 2.08
CA VAL A 144 -8.91 -7.04 2.43
C VAL A 144 -7.73 -7.86 1.92
N VAL A 145 -6.95 -7.28 1.02
CA VAL A 145 -5.74 -7.90 0.46
C VAL A 145 -4.51 -7.24 1.06
N GLY A 146 -3.89 -7.92 2.04
CA GLY A 146 -2.63 -7.51 2.65
C GLY A 146 -1.44 -8.06 1.89
N ILE A 147 -0.57 -7.18 1.36
CA ILE A 147 0.55 -7.57 0.50
C ILE A 147 1.88 -7.25 1.20
N ASP A 148 2.75 -8.23 1.36
CA ASP A 148 4.11 -8.01 1.88
C ASP A 148 5.15 -8.97 1.26
N GLN A 149 6.28 -8.45 0.80
CA GLN A 149 7.36 -9.26 0.23
C GLN A 149 8.01 -10.24 1.25
N SER A 150 7.88 -9.98 2.56
CA SER A 150 8.53 -10.74 3.62
C SER A 150 7.63 -11.85 4.15
N LEU A 151 7.89 -13.08 3.68
CA LEU A 151 7.27 -14.28 4.23
C LEU A 151 7.48 -14.41 5.75
N ALA A 152 8.65 -13.99 6.25
CA ALA A 152 8.96 -14.03 7.68
C ALA A 152 8.14 -13.03 8.51
N ARG A 153 7.64 -11.93 7.93
CA ARG A 153 6.69 -11.04 8.62
C ARG A 153 5.29 -11.63 8.59
N LEU A 154 4.85 -12.10 7.42
CA LEU A 154 3.54 -12.75 7.25
C LEU A 154 3.36 -13.97 8.18
N ASN A 155 4.43 -14.74 8.43
CA ASN A 155 4.39 -15.90 9.32
C ASN A 155 4.44 -15.59 10.82
N ARG A 156 4.71 -14.35 11.24
CA ARG A 156 4.90 -14.03 12.67
C ARG A 156 3.60 -13.97 13.47
N ASN A 157 2.47 -13.73 12.80
CA ASN A 157 1.17 -13.60 13.44
C ASN A 157 0.37 -14.91 13.36
N ASN A 158 0.86 -15.94 14.04
CA ASN A 158 0.11 -17.19 14.22
C ASN A 158 -1.23 -16.95 14.93
N ALA A 159 -1.30 -15.99 15.86
CA ALA A 159 -2.55 -15.58 16.52
C ALA A 159 -3.64 -15.24 15.49
N TYR A 160 -3.37 -14.40 14.50
CA TYR A 160 -4.38 -14.10 13.47
C TYR A 160 -4.63 -15.23 12.47
N ARG A 161 -3.71 -16.20 12.33
CA ARG A 161 -3.92 -17.41 11.49
C ARG A 161 -4.73 -18.50 12.21
N TYR A 162 -4.63 -18.59 13.53
CA TYR A 162 -5.22 -19.67 14.34
C TYR A 162 -6.38 -19.20 15.25
N GLU A 163 -6.31 -18.00 15.83
CA GLU A 163 -7.42 -17.40 16.61
C GLU A 163 -8.58 -16.96 15.72
N THR A 164 -8.33 -16.75 14.42
CA THR A 164 -9.44 -16.47 13.51
C THR A 164 -10.28 -17.71 13.28
N ASN A 165 -9.77 -18.95 13.22
CA ASN A 165 -10.61 -20.16 13.09
C ASN A 165 -11.84 -19.98 12.15
N GLY A 166 -11.67 -19.23 11.04
CA GLY A 166 -12.75 -18.85 10.11
C GLY A 166 -13.48 -17.51 10.33
N LYS A 167 -13.10 -16.66 11.29
CA LYS A 167 -13.79 -15.40 11.64
C LYS A 167 -13.61 -14.26 10.62
N ASN A 168 -12.45 -14.15 9.97
CA ASN A 168 -12.21 -13.12 8.95
C ASN A 168 -12.05 -13.77 7.58
N SER A 169 -13.13 -14.37 7.08
CA SER A 169 -13.20 -15.03 5.76
C SER A 169 -12.95 -14.08 4.58
N ASN A 170 -12.86 -12.77 4.85
CA ASN A 170 -12.64 -11.70 3.88
C ASN A 170 -11.20 -11.18 3.83
N VAL A 171 -10.28 -11.69 4.67
CA VAL A 171 -8.88 -11.22 4.70
C VAL A 171 -7.96 -12.22 4.01
N LEU A 172 -7.17 -11.72 3.07
CA LEU A 172 -6.15 -12.48 2.36
C LEU A 172 -4.78 -11.82 2.54
N LEU A 173 -3.81 -12.58 3.07
CA LEU A 173 -2.41 -12.15 3.18
C LEU A 173 -1.57 -12.81 2.09
N LEU A 174 -0.93 -11.99 1.25
CA LEU A 174 -0.17 -12.42 0.09
C LEU A 174 1.30 -12.03 0.20
N ARG A 175 2.15 -13.00 -0.13
CA ARG A 175 3.56 -12.71 -0.37
C ARG A 175 3.74 -12.30 -1.82
N ALA A 176 3.91 -11.00 -2.06
CA ALA A 176 4.24 -10.46 -3.38
C ALA A 176 5.03 -9.15 -3.27
N ASP A 177 5.68 -8.75 -4.37
CA ASP A 177 6.12 -7.37 -4.55
C ASP A 177 4.89 -6.49 -4.82
N VAL A 178 4.77 -5.39 -4.06
CA VAL A 178 3.58 -4.53 -4.13
C VAL A 178 3.49 -3.77 -5.45
N THR A 179 4.62 -3.43 -6.06
CA THR A 179 4.64 -2.69 -7.32
C THR A 179 4.28 -3.59 -8.50
N ASP A 180 4.65 -4.87 -8.44
CA ASP A 180 4.16 -5.90 -9.38
C ASP A 180 2.65 -6.10 -9.19
N PHE A 181 2.15 -6.16 -7.95
CA PHE A 181 0.73 -6.31 -7.68
C PHE A 181 -0.10 -5.14 -8.25
N TRP A 182 0.34 -3.89 -8.08
CA TRP A 182 -0.32 -2.73 -8.70
C TRP A 182 -0.31 -2.81 -10.23
N LYS A 183 0.83 -3.18 -10.83
CA LYS A 183 0.94 -3.38 -12.28
C LYS A 183 -0.06 -4.44 -12.78
N LEU A 184 -0.18 -5.55 -12.06
CA LEU A 184 -1.11 -6.65 -12.40
C LEU A 184 -2.57 -6.24 -12.24
N CYS A 185 -2.92 -5.47 -11.20
CA CYS A 185 -4.26 -4.88 -11.05
C CYS A 185 -4.64 -4.09 -12.32
N LEU A 186 -3.76 -3.19 -12.77
CA LEU A 186 -3.97 -2.35 -13.95
C LEU A 186 -3.99 -3.11 -15.28
N ALA A 187 -3.32 -4.26 -15.34
CA ALA A 187 -3.19 -5.06 -16.56
C ALA A 187 -4.33 -6.08 -16.74
N SER A 188 -4.94 -6.54 -15.64
CA SER A 188 -5.87 -7.66 -15.65
C SER A 188 -7.30 -7.23 -15.95
N THR A 189 -7.82 -7.65 -17.10
CA THR A 189 -9.24 -7.45 -17.45
C THR A 189 -10.16 -8.13 -16.44
N GLN A 190 -9.81 -9.34 -15.97
CA GLN A 190 -10.58 -10.06 -14.96
C GLN A 190 -10.66 -9.29 -13.65
N TRP A 191 -9.57 -8.65 -13.23
CA TRP A 191 -9.59 -7.77 -12.06
C TRP A 191 -10.57 -6.62 -12.24
N HIS A 192 -10.51 -5.89 -13.36
CA HIS A 192 -11.46 -4.78 -13.62
C HIS A 192 -12.93 -5.24 -13.67
N HIS A 193 -13.19 -6.46 -14.15
CA HIS A 193 -14.52 -7.05 -14.22
C HIS A 193 -15.07 -7.50 -12.87
N HIS A 194 -14.22 -7.90 -11.92
CA HIS A 194 -14.65 -8.56 -10.69
C HIS A 194 -14.31 -7.80 -9.41
N ALA A 195 -13.40 -6.84 -9.46
CA ALA A 195 -12.93 -6.10 -8.30
C ALA A 195 -13.16 -4.59 -8.48
N VAL A 196 -13.35 -3.91 -7.36
CA VAL A 196 -13.31 -2.44 -7.26
C VAL A 196 -12.49 -2.07 -6.04
N ILE A 197 -11.43 -1.28 -6.22
CA ILE A 197 -10.60 -0.82 -5.10
C ILE A 197 -11.32 0.37 -4.46
N VAL A 198 -11.86 0.13 -3.26
CA VAL A 198 -12.61 1.15 -2.52
C VAL A 198 -11.70 1.99 -1.64
N GLN A 199 -10.61 1.41 -1.14
CA GLN A 199 -9.63 2.08 -0.28
C GLN A 199 -8.26 1.39 -0.36
N HIS A 200 -7.20 2.16 -0.17
CA HIS A 200 -5.82 1.69 -0.16
C HIS A 200 -5.09 2.24 1.07
N TYR A 201 -4.39 1.38 1.80
CA TYR A 201 -3.59 1.72 2.96
C TYR A 201 -2.10 1.52 2.67
N LEU A 202 -1.31 2.51 3.08
CA LEU A 202 0.16 2.47 3.11
C LEU A 202 0.63 2.87 4.51
N LEU A 203 0.70 1.91 5.42
CA LEU A 203 0.95 2.14 6.84
C LEU A 203 2.43 1.95 7.18
N TYR A 204 3.10 3.03 7.60
CA TYR A 204 4.51 3.06 7.97
C TYR A 204 5.42 2.48 6.89
N PRO A 205 5.34 2.99 5.63
CA PRO A 205 6.21 2.54 4.57
C PRO A 205 7.68 2.73 4.97
N ASN A 206 8.56 1.87 4.45
CA ASN A 206 9.98 1.99 4.73
C ASN A 206 10.48 3.41 4.37
N PRO A 207 11.08 4.14 5.32
CA PRO A 207 11.34 5.57 5.16
C PRO A 207 12.62 5.87 4.38
N TYR A 208 13.53 4.90 4.25
CA TYR A 208 14.81 5.01 3.54
C TYR A 208 15.53 6.37 3.81
N PRO A 209 16.03 6.60 5.05
CA PRO A 209 16.49 7.94 5.48
C PRO A 209 17.70 8.47 4.71
N LYS A 210 18.48 7.60 4.06
CA LYS A 210 19.62 8.02 3.25
C LYS A 210 19.14 8.67 1.95
N LYS A 211 19.65 9.87 1.63
CA LYS A 211 19.34 10.60 0.38
C LYS A 211 19.56 9.75 -0.88
N SER A 212 20.61 8.92 -0.91
CA SER A 212 20.88 8.00 -2.03
C SER A 212 19.82 6.90 -2.24
N ARG A 213 18.88 6.77 -1.31
CA ARG A 213 17.76 5.81 -1.35
C ARG A 213 16.41 6.51 -1.55
N LEU A 214 16.39 7.77 -1.98
CA LEU A 214 15.16 8.53 -2.24
C LEU A 214 14.19 7.74 -3.15
N MET A 215 14.69 7.18 -4.25
CA MET A 215 13.87 6.41 -5.21
C MET A 215 13.32 5.09 -4.65
N ASN A 216 13.68 4.69 -3.43
CA ASN A 216 13.04 3.56 -2.75
C ASN A 216 11.80 3.97 -1.95
N ARG A 217 11.60 5.27 -1.68
CA ARG A 217 10.39 5.78 -1.00
C ARG A 217 9.26 5.83 -2.01
N PHE A 218 8.07 5.36 -1.65
CA PHE A 218 7.00 5.15 -2.62
C PHE A 218 6.63 6.40 -3.41
N TYR A 219 6.60 7.58 -2.79
CA TYR A 219 6.31 8.85 -3.45
C TYR A 219 7.36 9.30 -4.49
N ALA A 220 8.58 8.75 -4.43
CA ALA A 220 9.67 9.05 -5.36
C ALA A 220 10.11 7.81 -6.15
N HIS A 221 9.39 6.69 -6.03
CA HIS A 221 9.69 5.46 -6.74
C HIS A 221 9.15 5.57 -8.18
N PRO A 222 9.82 4.99 -9.19
CA PRO A 222 9.27 4.90 -10.56
C PRO A 222 7.90 4.20 -10.68
N ALA A 223 7.44 3.52 -9.62
CA ALA A 223 6.14 2.85 -9.55
C ALA A 223 5.03 3.73 -8.98
N PHE A 224 5.37 4.94 -8.50
CA PHE A 224 4.39 5.87 -7.95
C PHE A 224 3.21 6.12 -8.89
N PRO A 225 3.42 6.31 -10.21
CA PRO A 225 2.30 6.41 -11.16
C PRO A 225 1.37 5.19 -11.17
N LEU A 226 1.89 3.96 -10.99
CA LEU A 226 1.04 2.76 -10.94
C LEU A 226 0.11 2.80 -9.73
N MET A 227 0.64 3.16 -8.56
CA MET A 227 -0.17 3.32 -7.36
C MET A 227 -1.28 4.36 -7.59
N MET A 228 -0.93 5.53 -8.12
CA MET A 228 -1.92 6.58 -8.38
C MET A 228 -3.00 6.17 -9.40
N LEU A 229 -2.63 5.41 -10.44
CA LEU A 229 -3.58 4.83 -11.38
C LEU A 229 -4.49 3.79 -10.71
N THR A 230 -3.97 2.92 -9.85
CA THR A 230 -4.79 1.92 -9.14
C THR A 230 -5.87 2.55 -8.25
N LEU A 231 -5.60 3.73 -7.69
CA LEU A 231 -6.58 4.47 -6.90
C LEU A 231 -7.75 5.01 -7.76
N THR A 232 -7.49 5.31 -9.04
CA THR A 232 -8.44 6.00 -9.97
C THR A 232 -9.11 5.07 -10.96
N MET A 233 -8.68 3.81 -11.09
CA MET A 233 -9.12 2.92 -12.17
C MET A 233 -10.62 2.64 -12.22
N ASP A 234 -11.30 2.85 -11.09
CA ASP A 234 -12.75 2.65 -10.94
C ASP A 234 -13.56 3.96 -11.04
N SER A 235 -12.90 5.10 -11.23
CA SER A 235 -13.55 6.38 -11.50
C SER A 235 -14.00 6.40 -12.96
N ASN A 236 -15.24 6.00 -13.21
CA ASN A 236 -15.93 6.32 -14.47
C ASN A 236 -16.23 7.82 -14.50
N ASP A 237 -15.23 8.64 -14.80
CA ASP A 237 -15.45 10.03 -15.22
C ASP A 237 -15.86 10.00 -16.70
N ASP A 238 -17.03 9.44 -16.99
CA ASP A 238 -17.77 9.75 -18.21
C ASP A 238 -18.29 11.18 -18.07
N SER A 239 -17.43 12.14 -18.41
CA SER A 239 -17.82 13.52 -18.68
C SER A 239 -18.73 13.54 -19.92
N GLY A 240 -20.02 13.26 -19.70
CA GLY A 240 -21.03 13.16 -20.76
C GLY A 240 -22.45 12.91 -20.29
N GLY A 241 -22.80 13.22 -19.04
CA GLY A 241 -24.18 13.14 -18.56
C GLY A 241 -24.24 13.47 -17.07
N GLY A 242 -25.16 14.37 -16.69
CA GLY A 242 -25.42 14.74 -15.29
C GLY A 242 -25.96 13.57 -14.46
N GLY A 243 -25.06 12.65 -14.13
CA GLY A 243 -25.29 11.46 -13.32
C GLY A 243 -24.04 11.19 -12.49
N GLY A 244 -23.55 12.23 -11.80
CA GLY A 244 -22.58 12.04 -10.73
C GLY A 244 -23.13 10.97 -9.79
N ILE A 245 -22.29 10.01 -9.41
CA ILE A 245 -22.60 9.12 -8.29
C ILE A 245 -22.63 10.03 -7.07
N GLY A 246 -23.80 10.57 -6.76
CA GLY A 246 -24.06 11.22 -5.50
C GLY A 246 -23.88 10.17 -4.42
N TYR A 247 -22.70 10.12 -3.83
CA TYR A 247 -22.57 9.72 -2.43
C TYR A 247 -23.28 10.83 -1.66
N GLY A 248 -24.61 10.72 -1.58
CA GLY A 248 -25.43 11.74 -0.96
C GLY A 248 -24.95 12.00 0.46
N ASP A 249 -25.04 13.25 0.88
CA ASP A 249 -24.93 13.68 2.27
C ASP A 249 -25.79 12.78 3.16
N VAL A 250 -25.18 11.73 3.70
CA VAL A 250 -25.71 10.97 4.81
C VAL A 250 -24.78 11.29 5.97
N VAL A 251 -25.07 12.41 6.62
CA VAL A 251 -24.65 12.64 8.00
C VAL A 251 -25.34 11.54 8.83
N SER A 252 -24.70 10.38 8.97
CA SER A 252 -25.13 9.33 9.88
C SER A 252 -24.05 9.03 10.90
N ASN A 253 -24.39 9.34 12.14
CA ASN A 253 -23.61 9.03 13.31
C ASN A 253 -23.27 7.53 13.32
N ASN A 254 -21.97 7.21 13.31
CA ASN A 254 -21.37 5.89 13.56
C ASN A 254 -21.44 4.78 12.47
N LYS A 255 -21.35 5.11 11.17
CA LYS A 255 -21.13 4.08 10.14
C LYS A 255 -20.09 4.48 9.10
N LEU A 256 -18.81 4.29 9.45
CA LEU A 256 -17.64 4.04 8.59
C LEU A 256 -17.84 4.39 7.08
N ASP A 257 -17.48 5.61 6.69
CA ASP A 257 -17.50 6.07 5.29
C ASP A 257 -16.43 5.36 4.44
N ILE A 258 -16.73 4.14 3.99
CA ILE A 258 -15.96 3.50 2.93
C ILE A 258 -16.14 4.32 1.65
N GLY A 259 -15.05 4.80 1.07
CA GLY A 259 -15.02 5.40 -0.27
C GLY A 259 -14.81 6.91 -0.33
N ASN A 260 -14.84 7.61 0.81
CA ASN A 260 -14.42 9.02 0.88
C ASN A 260 -12.89 9.12 0.78
N GLU A 261 -12.17 8.30 1.55
CA GLU A 261 -10.72 8.17 1.46
C GLU A 261 -10.32 7.06 0.48
N LYS A 262 -9.60 7.44 -0.59
CA LYS A 262 -9.05 6.50 -1.56
C LYS A 262 -7.69 5.96 -1.15
N LEU A 263 -6.84 6.79 -0.57
CA LEU A 263 -5.55 6.40 -0.03
C LEU A 263 -5.39 6.95 1.39
N VAL A 264 -4.90 6.10 2.30
CA VAL A 264 -4.48 6.48 3.66
C VAL A 264 -3.01 6.12 3.82
N VAL A 265 -2.18 7.12 4.12
CA VAL A 265 -0.75 6.95 4.37
C VAL A 265 -0.44 7.39 5.80
N ARG A 266 0.13 6.50 6.60
CA ARG A 266 0.56 6.82 7.97
C ARG A 266 2.07 6.71 8.13
N SER A 267 2.63 7.60 8.94
CA SER A 267 4.06 7.59 9.31
C SER A 267 4.26 8.34 10.62
N ASN A 268 5.29 7.98 11.40
CA ASN A 268 5.76 8.82 12.51
C ASN A 268 6.72 9.92 12.02
N TRP A 269 7.14 9.87 10.75
CA TRP A 269 7.95 10.91 10.13
C TRP A 269 7.07 11.85 9.30
N LYS A 270 6.70 13.02 9.87
CA LYS A 270 5.88 14.03 9.19
C LYS A 270 6.46 14.44 7.82
N GLY A 271 7.79 14.60 7.75
CA GLY A 271 8.47 14.97 6.50
C GLY A 271 8.30 13.95 5.37
N TYR A 272 8.11 12.66 5.67
CA TYR A 272 7.77 11.65 4.66
C TYR A 272 6.43 12.00 4.01
N LEU A 273 5.44 12.38 4.81
CA LEU A 273 4.08 12.68 4.34
C LEU A 273 4.01 14.06 3.68
N ASP A 274 4.80 15.04 4.14
CA ASP A 274 4.94 16.32 3.44
C ASP A 274 5.52 16.11 2.03
N GLU A 275 6.55 15.26 1.88
CA GLU A 275 7.10 14.89 0.56
C GLU A 275 6.11 14.05 -0.26
N PHE A 276 5.36 13.15 0.38
CA PHE A 276 4.29 12.40 -0.29
C PHE A 276 3.21 13.34 -0.85
N ARG A 277 2.80 14.35 -0.08
CA ARG A 277 1.86 15.39 -0.53
C ARG A 277 2.36 16.09 -1.79
N VAL A 278 3.61 16.55 -1.80
CA VAL A 278 4.21 17.20 -2.99
C VAL A 278 4.16 16.27 -4.21
N ALA A 279 4.53 15.00 -4.06
CA ALA A 279 4.46 14.05 -5.16
C ALA A 279 3.02 13.82 -5.66
N SER A 280 2.05 13.76 -4.74
CA SER A 280 0.63 13.67 -5.08
C SER A 280 0.10 14.94 -5.76
N ASP A 281 0.53 16.13 -5.33
CA ASP A 281 0.20 17.40 -5.99
C ASP A 281 0.74 17.44 -7.43
N VAL A 282 1.97 16.95 -7.67
CA VAL A 282 2.54 16.81 -9.02
C VAL A 282 1.72 15.84 -9.86
N TRP A 283 1.29 14.71 -9.29
CA TRP A 283 0.39 13.78 -9.99
C TRP A 283 -0.92 14.47 -10.39
N LEU A 284 -1.56 15.24 -9.51
CA LEU A 284 -2.80 15.95 -9.85
C LEU A 284 -2.60 17.00 -10.96
N GLN A 285 -1.40 17.54 -11.11
CA GLN A 285 -1.09 18.55 -12.13
C GLN A 285 -0.66 17.94 -13.48
N SER A 286 0.12 16.87 -13.46
CA SER A 286 0.81 16.33 -14.65
C SER A 286 0.52 14.86 -14.93
N GLY A 287 -0.16 14.16 -14.03
CA GLY A 287 -0.54 12.76 -14.18
C GLY A 287 -1.69 12.54 -15.16
N GLY A 288 -2.08 11.28 -15.31
CA GLY A 288 -3.17 10.86 -16.18
C GLY A 288 -4.29 10.14 -15.44
N ASN A 289 -5.34 9.77 -16.17
CA ASN A 289 -6.31 8.79 -15.69
C ASN A 289 -6.06 7.40 -16.27
N PHE A 290 -6.78 6.42 -15.72
CA PHE A 290 -6.65 5.02 -16.10
C PHE A 290 -7.01 4.74 -17.56
N HIS A 291 -8.05 5.37 -18.11
CA HIS A 291 -8.49 5.16 -19.49
C HIS A 291 -7.44 5.66 -20.49
N ASP A 292 -6.85 6.83 -20.22
CA ASP A 292 -5.74 7.39 -21.01
C ASP A 292 -4.54 6.44 -21.03
N TRP A 293 -4.17 5.92 -19.84
CA TRP A 293 -3.12 4.92 -19.72
C TRP A 293 -3.44 3.62 -20.49
N GLN A 294 -4.67 3.11 -20.37
CA GLN A 294 -5.11 1.91 -21.09
C GLN A 294 -5.08 2.09 -22.61
N ALA A 295 -5.51 3.24 -23.10
CA ALA A 295 -5.44 3.58 -24.53
C ALA A 295 -3.99 3.63 -25.01
N PHE A 296 -3.09 4.25 -24.23
CA PHE A 296 -1.67 4.29 -24.53
C PHE A 296 -1.08 2.88 -24.66
N ILE A 297 -1.28 2.00 -23.66
CA ILE A 297 -0.69 0.65 -23.71
C ILE A 297 -1.30 -0.22 -24.80
N SER A 298 -2.58 -0.03 -25.15
CA SER A 298 -3.25 -0.82 -26.20
C SER A 298 -2.68 -0.47 -27.58
N ASN A 299 -2.51 0.81 -27.87
CA ASN A 299 -1.91 1.27 -29.13
C ASN A 299 -0.45 0.79 -29.31
N ASN A 300 0.29 0.58 -28.21
CA ASN A 300 1.66 0.05 -28.24
C ASN A 300 1.75 -1.49 -28.31
N LYS A 301 0.64 -2.22 -28.08
CA LYS A 301 0.60 -3.69 -28.22
C LYS A 301 0.43 -4.15 -29.66
N ASP A 302 -0.22 -3.35 -30.50
CA ASP A 302 -0.56 -3.71 -31.88
C ASP A 302 0.63 -3.63 -32.86
N GLY A 303 1.83 -3.28 -32.38
CA GLY A 303 3.07 -3.36 -33.15
C GLY A 303 3.14 -2.42 -34.37
N SER A 304 2.22 -1.45 -34.49
CA SER A 304 2.32 -0.42 -35.53
C SER A 304 3.61 0.37 -35.32
N GLU A 305 4.44 0.50 -36.36
CA GLU A 305 5.75 1.17 -36.33
C GLU A 305 5.70 2.64 -35.84
N SER A 306 4.50 3.21 -35.68
CA SER A 306 4.27 4.60 -35.28
C SER A 306 4.28 4.86 -33.77
N TYR A 307 4.16 3.84 -32.91
CA TYR A 307 4.20 4.00 -31.45
C TYR A 307 5.15 2.97 -30.83
N CYS A 308 6.37 3.41 -30.54
CA CYS A 308 7.37 2.62 -29.85
C CYS A 308 7.20 2.80 -28.33
N TRP A 309 7.43 1.75 -27.57
CA TRP A 309 7.53 1.79 -26.11
C TRP A 309 8.67 2.72 -25.59
N ASP A 310 9.50 3.24 -26.50
CA ASP A 310 10.53 4.22 -26.20
C ASP A 310 9.96 5.66 -26.16
N ASN A 311 8.68 5.84 -26.51
CA ASN A 311 7.96 7.10 -26.36
C ASN A 311 7.60 7.34 -24.88
N GLU A 312 7.79 8.58 -24.45
CA GLU A 312 7.31 9.08 -23.17
C GLU A 312 5.78 9.19 -23.16
N TRP A 313 5.16 8.91 -22.01
CA TRP A 313 3.72 9.08 -21.82
C TRP A 313 3.43 10.50 -21.34
N TYR A 314 2.83 11.29 -22.22
CA TYR A 314 2.26 12.60 -21.90
C TYR A 314 0.75 12.44 -21.81
N PRO A 315 0.16 12.38 -20.60
CA PRO A 315 -1.27 12.13 -20.46
C PRO A 315 -2.11 13.21 -21.14
N ASN A 316 -3.11 12.81 -21.94
CA ASN A 316 -4.03 13.75 -22.59
C ASN A 316 -5.23 14.08 -21.70
N SER A 317 -5.53 13.19 -20.75
CA SER A 317 -6.63 13.34 -19.80
C SER A 317 -6.11 13.49 -18.38
N LYS A 318 -6.68 14.45 -17.63
CA LYS A 318 -6.30 14.69 -16.24
C LYS A 318 -6.76 13.55 -15.31
N PRO A 319 -6.08 13.35 -14.16
CA PRO A 319 -6.58 12.47 -13.12
C PRO A 319 -7.91 12.98 -12.55
N SER A 320 -8.68 12.10 -11.90
CA SER A 320 -9.88 12.49 -11.19
C SER A 320 -9.57 13.57 -10.13
N PRO A 321 -10.45 14.57 -9.93
CA PRO A 321 -10.19 15.67 -9.02
C PRO A 321 -10.30 15.19 -7.57
N TRP A 322 -9.17 15.06 -6.90
CA TRP A 322 -9.09 14.63 -5.51
C TRP A 322 -8.54 15.74 -4.62
N GLU A 323 -8.84 15.62 -3.33
CA GLU A 323 -8.28 16.47 -2.30
C GLU A 323 -7.25 15.68 -1.49
N ILE A 324 -6.15 16.34 -1.14
CA ILE A 324 -5.11 15.78 -0.29
C ILE A 324 -5.21 16.45 1.09
N VAL A 325 -5.59 15.66 2.08
CA VAL A 325 -5.81 16.09 3.46
C VAL A 325 -4.61 15.69 4.32
N GLY A 326 -4.10 16.62 5.12
CA GLY A 326 -2.95 16.41 5.99
C GLY A 326 -1.57 16.71 5.34
N PRO A 327 -0.47 16.33 6.00
CA PRO A 327 -0.43 15.40 7.13
C PRO A 327 -0.97 15.99 8.44
N ASN A 328 -1.93 15.32 9.04
CA ASN A 328 -2.49 15.65 10.36
C ASN A 328 -1.89 14.72 11.42
N GLN A 329 -1.62 15.27 12.61
CA GLN A 329 -1.25 14.43 13.75
C GLN A 329 -2.49 13.66 14.22
N LEU A 330 -2.29 12.38 14.53
CA LEU A 330 -3.30 11.50 15.09
C LEU A 330 -3.24 11.56 16.63
N ASP A 331 -4.37 11.87 17.26
CA ASP A 331 -4.48 11.93 18.72
C ASP A 331 -4.62 10.53 19.33
N GLY A 332 -3.73 10.21 20.27
CA GLY A 332 -3.58 8.85 20.84
C GLY A 332 -4.79 8.34 21.62
N ASP A 333 -5.63 9.24 22.15
CA ASP A 333 -6.83 8.88 22.91
C ASP A 333 -7.98 8.36 22.02
N ILE A 334 -7.88 8.52 20.69
CA ILE A 334 -8.98 8.28 19.75
C ILE A 334 -8.78 7.00 18.90
N ILE A 335 -7.56 6.44 18.83
CA ILE A 335 -7.22 5.46 17.77
C ILE A 335 -6.67 4.14 18.33
N SER A 336 -7.35 3.04 18.01
CA SER A 336 -6.77 1.70 18.15
C SER A 336 -5.62 1.52 17.15
N PRO A 337 -4.39 1.20 17.58
CA PRO A 337 -3.23 1.13 16.70
C PRO A 337 -3.37 0.01 15.68
N MET A 338 -3.26 0.36 14.40
CA MET A 338 -3.36 -0.56 13.27
C MET A 338 -2.08 -1.38 13.07
N THR A 339 -0.93 -0.87 13.51
CA THR A 339 0.35 -1.58 13.38
C THR A 339 1.10 -1.73 14.70
N ASN A 340 2.11 -2.62 14.71
CA ASN A 340 3.03 -2.76 15.85
C ASN A 340 3.95 -1.53 16.00
N PHE A 341 4.22 -0.80 14.91
CA PHE A 341 4.98 0.45 14.98
C PHE A 341 4.16 1.54 15.65
N GLU A 342 2.93 1.75 15.19
CA GLU A 342 1.96 2.68 15.78
C GLU A 342 1.79 2.44 17.29
N SER A 343 1.62 1.17 17.67
CA SER A 343 1.49 0.79 19.09
C SER A 343 2.71 1.24 19.91
N LYS A 344 3.92 1.09 19.37
CA LYS A 344 5.16 1.49 20.04
C LYS A 344 5.32 3.01 20.13
N PHE A 345 4.97 3.73 19.05
CA PHE A 345 5.05 5.19 19.03
C PHE A 345 4.09 5.80 20.05
N LEU A 346 2.83 5.37 20.03
CA LEU A 346 1.81 5.84 20.97
C LEU A 346 2.19 5.51 22.43
N GLN A 347 2.75 4.32 22.69
CA GLN A 347 3.18 3.92 24.03
C GLN A 347 4.22 4.85 24.65
N VAL A 348 5.07 5.48 23.84
CA VAL A 348 6.12 6.40 24.32
C VAL A 348 5.79 7.87 24.07
N GLY A 349 4.57 8.17 23.61
CA GLY A 349 4.13 9.53 23.31
C GLY A 349 4.71 10.14 22.02
N GLU A 350 5.25 9.31 21.11
CA GLU A 350 5.66 9.78 19.79
C GLU A 350 4.47 10.09 18.89
N ALA A 351 4.56 11.20 18.17
CA ALA A 351 3.55 11.60 17.22
C ALA A 351 3.44 10.61 16.04
N VAL A 352 2.20 10.31 15.68
CA VAL A 352 1.84 9.61 14.46
C VAL A 352 1.09 10.59 13.57
N TYR A 353 1.36 10.55 12.27
CA TYR A 353 0.73 11.42 11.29
C TYR A 353 0.03 10.61 10.21
N GLU A 354 -1.02 11.19 9.64
CA GLU A 354 -1.79 10.64 8.53
C GLU A 354 -1.95 11.67 7.41
N LEU A 355 -1.77 11.20 6.18
CA LEU A 355 -2.16 11.90 4.97
C LEU A 355 -3.19 11.03 4.24
N SER A 356 -4.30 11.64 3.84
CA SER A 356 -5.36 10.98 3.10
C SER A 356 -5.55 11.65 1.73
N ILE A 357 -5.80 10.84 0.70
CA ILE A 357 -6.29 11.32 -0.59
C ILE A 357 -7.77 10.96 -0.66
N VAL A 358 -8.62 11.97 -0.79
CA VAL A 358 -10.08 11.84 -0.74
C VAL A 358 -10.72 12.23 -2.06
N LYS A 359 -11.79 11.52 -2.43
CA LYS A 359 -12.60 11.90 -3.59
C LYS A 359 -13.37 13.18 -3.25
N ARG A 360 -13.28 14.22 -4.09
CA ARG A 360 -14.14 15.40 -3.92
C ARG A 360 -15.59 14.97 -4.15
N SER A 361 -16.44 15.30 -3.17
CA SER A 361 -17.90 15.11 -3.19
C SER A 361 -18.57 15.88 -4.31
#